data_AF-A0A8B8FTL6-F1
#
_entry.id   AF-A0A8B8FTL6-F1
#
_cell.length_a   1.000
_cell.length_b   1.000
_cell.length_c   1.000
_cell.angle_alpha   90.00
_cell.angle_beta   90.00
_cell.angle_gamma   90.00
#
_symmetry.space_group_name_H-M   'P 1'
#
loop_
_entity.id
_entity.type
_entity.pdbx_description
1 polymer ?
#
loop_
_entity_poly.entity_id
_entity_poly.type
_entity_poly.pdbx_seq_one_letter_code
_entity_poly.pdbx_strand_id
1 'polypeptide(L)' 'MHQPGKPGDIMESTFDNSTSVQYADPIKNLGNKAMSSVRDVDPHNEIILLSMQTKNNEFILAPHKDFTMLVIQDRKK' A
#
# COMPACT_ATOMS: atom_id res chain seq x y z
N MET A 1 9.14 -11.95 22.96
CA MET A 1 8.85 -10.51 22.76
C MET A 1 9.07 -10.22 21.28
N HIS A 2 8.01 -10.12 20.48
CA HIS A 2 8.13 -9.69 19.08
C HIS A 2 8.52 -8.20 19.10
N GLN A 3 9.70 -7.87 18.58
CA GLN A 3 10.07 -6.47 18.38
C GLN A 3 9.12 -5.87 17.33
N PRO A 4 8.55 -4.67 17.56
CA PRO A 4 7.84 -3.99 16.50
C PRO A 4 8.84 -3.72 15.36
N GLY A 5 8.47 -4.12 14.14
CA GLY A 5 9.26 -3.85 12.93
C GLY A 5 9.50 -2.34 12.77
N LYS A 6 10.59 -1.96 12.10
CA LYS A 6 10.87 -0.55 11.85
C LYS A 6 9.79 0.03 10.92
N PRO A 7 9.51 1.34 10.98
CA PRO A 7 8.55 1.97 10.08
C PRO A 7 8.90 1.69 8.60
N GLY A 8 8.07 0.91 7.92
CA GLY A 8 8.28 0.49 6.54
C GLY A 8 8.72 -0.95 6.34
N ASP A 9 8.99 -1.70 7.40
CA ASP A 9 9.23 -3.14 7.31
C ASP A 9 7.91 -3.88 6.99
N ILE A 10 8.03 -4.94 6.19
CA ILE A 10 6.92 -5.85 5.90
C ILE A 10 6.64 -6.68 7.15
N MET A 11 5.42 -6.59 7.70
CA MET A 11 5.02 -7.32 8.90
C MET A 11 4.64 -8.77 8.57
N GLU A 12 3.79 -8.95 7.56
CA GLU A 12 3.37 -10.24 7.03
C GLU A 12 3.17 -10.14 5.51
N SER A 13 3.41 -11.23 4.79
CA SER A 13 3.23 -11.30 3.34
C SER A 13 2.90 -12.73 2.90
N THR A 14 2.05 -12.85 1.88
CA THR A 14 1.77 -14.11 1.18
C THR A 14 2.74 -14.37 0.03
N PHE A 15 3.60 -13.39 -0.31
CA PHE A 15 4.66 -13.54 -1.30
C PHE A 15 5.98 -13.95 -0.64
N ASP A 16 6.94 -14.43 -1.44
CA ASP A 16 8.32 -14.55 -0.97
C ASP A 16 8.91 -13.16 -0.65
N ASN A 17 9.98 -13.13 0.15
CA ASN A 17 10.57 -11.87 0.61
C ASN A 17 11.05 -10.98 -0.55
N SER A 18 11.60 -11.56 -1.62
CA SER A 18 12.12 -10.78 -2.74
C SER A 18 11.00 -10.06 -3.50
N THR A 19 9.92 -10.78 -3.80
CA THR A 19 8.71 -10.22 -4.42
C THR A 19 8.04 -9.20 -3.51
N SER A 20 7.97 -9.47 -2.21
CA SER A 20 7.37 -8.56 -1.23
C SER A 20 8.09 -7.21 -1.20
N VAL A 21 9.42 -7.22 -1.09
CA VAL A 21 10.25 -6.00 -1.09
C VAL A 21 10.12 -5.24 -2.42
N GLN A 22 10.08 -5.95 -3.55
CA GLN A 22 9.94 -5.34 -4.87
C GLN A 22 8.65 -4.51 -5.02
N TYR A 23 7.55 -4.95 -4.42
CA TYR A 23 6.27 -4.23 -4.50
C TYR A 23 6.05 -3.24 -3.37
N ALA A 24 6.51 -3.53 -2.15
CA ALA A 24 6.21 -2.74 -0.97
C ALA A 24 6.66 -1.27 -1.12
N ASP A 25 7.93 -1.04 -1.47
CA ASP A 25 8.48 0.31 -1.52
C ASP A 25 7.86 1.20 -2.60
N PRO A 26 7.74 0.78 -3.88
CA PRO A 26 7.17 1.62 -4.91
C PRO A 26 5.68 1.94 -4.66
N ILE A 27 4.90 0.93 -4.25
CA ILE A 27 3.45 1.08 -4.06
C ILE A 27 3.15 1.93 -2.82
N LYS A 28 3.89 1.75 -1.73
CA LYS A 28 3.81 2.62 -0.54
C LYS A 28 4.15 4.07 -0.90
N ASN A 29 5.22 4.29 -1.66
CA ASN A 29 5.61 5.64 -2.08
C ASN A 29 4.54 6.30 -2.95
N LEU A 30 3.92 5.54 -3.84
CA LEU A 30 2.78 6.00 -4.64
C LEU A 30 1.58 6.35 -3.75
N GLY A 31 1.23 5.49 -2.79
CA GLY A 31 0.16 5.75 -1.82
C GLY A 31 0.39 7.02 -1.02
N ASN A 32 1.62 7.25 -0.54
CA ASN A 32 2.00 8.47 0.18
C ASN A 32 1.80 9.74 -0.66
N LYS A 33 2.18 9.69 -1.94
CA LYS A 33 1.97 10.81 -2.87
C LYS A 33 0.49 11.05 -3.15
N ALA A 34 -0.29 9.99 -3.32
CA ALA A 34 -1.73 10.09 -3.52
C ALA A 34 -2.43 10.72 -2.31
N MET A 35 -2.09 10.26 -1.09
CA MET A 35 -2.61 10.82 0.16
C MET A 35 -2.24 12.30 0.32
N SER A 36 -1.00 12.68 0.00
CA SER A 36 -0.59 14.09 0.00
C SER A 36 -1.42 14.91 -1.00
N SER A 37 -1.60 14.40 -2.21
CA SER A 37 -2.34 15.10 -3.27
C SER A 37 -3.81 15.31 -2.90
N VAL A 38 -4.45 14.34 -2.24
CA VAL A 38 -5.83 14.50 -1.74
C VAL A 38 -5.91 15.59 -0.66
N ARG A 39 -4.95 15.62 0.27
CA ARG A 39 -4.89 16.63 1.34
C ARG A 39 -4.59 18.03 0.81
N ASP A 40 -3.81 18.13 -0.26
CA ASP A 40 -3.53 19.40 -0.94
C ASP A 40 -4.79 19.98 -1.59
N VAL A 41 -5.73 19.12 -2.01
CA VAL A 41 -7.04 19.51 -2.58
C VAL A 41 -8.06 19.84 -1.47
N ASP A 42 -8.16 19.00 -0.45
CA ASP A 42 -9.00 19.23 0.72
C ASP A 42 -8.34 18.60 1.96
N PRO A 43 -7.91 19.42 2.95
CA PRO A 43 -7.23 18.91 4.13
C PRO A 43 -8.11 18.07 5.06
N HIS A 44 -9.44 18.08 4.88
CA HIS A 44 -10.37 17.28 5.67
C HIS A 44 -10.64 15.90 5.07
N ASN A 45 -10.18 15.63 3.85
CA ASN A 45 -10.38 14.35 3.20
C ASN A 45 -9.18 13.42 3.42
N GLU A 46 -9.51 12.14 3.55
CA GLU A 46 -8.53 11.06 3.65
C GLU A 46 -8.87 9.92 2.69
N ILE A 47 -7.82 9.24 2.22
CA ILE A 47 -7.99 8.05 1.39
C ILE A 47 -8.33 6.88 2.30
N ILE A 48 -9.52 6.30 2.12
CA ILE A 48 -9.91 5.04 2.75
C ILE A 48 -9.33 3.86 1.96
N LEU A 49 -9.33 3.96 0.64
CA LEU A 49 -8.84 2.94 -0.27
C LEU A 49 -8.28 3.57 -1.54
N LEU A 50 -7.11 3.11 -1.98
CA LEU A 50 -6.55 3.39 -3.30
C LEU A 50 -6.52 2.07 -4.09
N SER A 51 -7.40 1.93 -5.08
CA SER A 51 -7.32 0.84 -6.07
C SER A 51 -6.70 1.36 -7.36
N MET A 52 -5.71 0.63 -7.87
CA MET A 52 -5.06 0.89 -9.15
C MET A 52 -5.02 -0.39 -9.96
N GLN A 53 -5.47 -0.32 -11.20
CA GLN A 53 -5.43 -1.45 -12.12
C GLN A 53 -4.36 -1.24 -13.18
N THR A 54 -3.59 -2.29 -13.41
CA THR A 54 -2.76 -2.48 -14.60
C THR A 54 -3.47 -3.46 -15.54
N LYS A 55 -2.84 -3.80 -16.68
CA LYS A 55 -3.40 -4.79 -17.59
C LYS A 55 -3.67 -6.15 -16.92
N ASN A 56 -2.79 -6.54 -16.00
CA ASN A 56 -2.78 -7.90 -15.44
C ASN A 56 -3.17 -7.92 -13.97
N ASN A 57 -2.88 -6.86 -13.21
CA ASN A 57 -3.01 -6.86 -11.76
C ASN A 57 -3.85 -5.68 -11.28
N GLU A 58 -4.57 -5.89 -10.19
CA GLU A 58 -5.14 -4.85 -9.36
C GLU A 58 -4.32 -4.73 -8.06
N PHE A 59 -3.93 -3.50 -7.75
CA PHE A 59 -3.24 -3.12 -6.54
C PHE A 59 -4.22 -2.35 -5.67
N ILE A 60 -4.42 -2.82 -4.45
CA ILE A 60 -5.31 -2.18 -3.49
C ILE A 60 -4.48 -1.80 -2.27
N LEU A 61 -4.39 -0.51 -2.00
CA LEU A 61 -3.72 0.06 -0.83
C LEU A 61 -4.79 0.61 0.12
N ALA A 62 -4.84 0.05 1.34
CA ALA A 62 -5.69 0.53 2.42
C ALA A 62 -4.81 1.03 3.56
N PRO A 63 -4.71 2.36 3.76
CA PRO A 63 -3.96 2.90 4.89
C PRO A 63 -4.76 2.71 6.19
N HIS A 64 -4.08 2.27 7.24
CA HIS A 64 -4.57 2.25 8.62
C HIS A 64 -3.68 3.13 9.50
N LYS A 65 -4.10 3.35 10.75
CA LYS A 65 -3.37 4.21 11.70
C LYS A 65 -1.93 3.76 11.92
N ASP A 66 -1.72 2.45 12.03
CA ASP A 66 -0.43 1.87 12.46
C ASP A 66 0.27 1.07 11.35
N PHE A 67 -0.44 0.73 10.26
CA PHE A 67 0.09 -0.05 9.14
C PHE A 67 -0.62 0.32 7.83
N THR A 68 -0.10 -0.17 6.71
CA THR A 68 -0.77 -0.06 5.41
C THR A 68 -0.93 -1.45 4.84
N MET A 69 -2.16 -1.83 4.49
CA MET A 69 -2.41 -3.10 3.82
C MET A 69 -2.25 -2.92 2.31
N LEU A 70 -1.45 -3.77 1.69
CA LEU A 70 -1.28 -3.86 0.25
C LEU A 70 -1.78 -5.22 -0.22
N VAL A 71 -2.80 -5.22 -1.07
CA VAL A 71 -3.30 -6.40 -1.77
C VAL A 71 -2.90 -6.30 -3.23
N ILE A 72 -2.32 -7.37 -3.75
CA ILE A 72 -2.04 -7.53 -5.17
C ILE A 72 -2.82 -8.76 -5.63
N GLN A 73 -3.71 -8.56 -6.59
CA GLN A 73 -4.54 -9.64 -7.12
C GLN A 73 -4.55 -9.59 -8.65
N ASP A 74 -4.79 -10.74 -9.27
CA ASP A 74 -5.04 -10.78 -10.70
C ASP A 74 -6.26 -9.94 -11.03
N ARG A 75 -6.15 -9.16 -12.10
CA ARG A 75 -7.27 -8.41 -12.64
C ARG A 75 -8.31 -9.42 -13.15
N LYS A 76 -9.48 -9.45 -12.50
CA LYS A 76 -10.62 -10.21 -12.99
C LYS A 76 -11.00 -9.65 -14.37
N LYS A 77 -11.05 -10.55 -15.37
CA LYS A 77 -11.46 -10.21 -16.75
C LYS A 77 -12.92 -9.77 -16.79
#